data_AF-A0A2S9F7P1-F1
#
_entry.id   AF-A0A2S9F7P1-F1
#
_cell.length_a   1.000
_cell.length_b   1.000
_cell.length_c   1.000
_cell.angle_alpha   90.00
_cell.angle_beta   90.00
_cell.angle_gamma   90.00
#
_symmetry.space_group_name_H-M   'P 1'
#
loop_
_entity.id
_entity.type
_entity.pdbx_description
1 polymer ?
#
loop_
_entity_poly.entity_id
_entity_poly.type
_entity_poly.pdbx_seq_one_letter_code
_entity_poly.pdbx_strand_id
1 'polypeptide(L)'
;MGLAGLLGIAPVARAEPATPTMPVFTPYPSNWSPNYTVFPYNLWQIRVTPQQITAERESCQWFNAQYDELMYQVYGFQRFLGDQHDVWSAPGVTEAGNIVAANLDQSAAFLDPRAHTLFIINYPDQSEYSPLFHGDSFYRLWYQFTQISDKIKRRLPAGQINANIATANVYGRVIRDSGVCLGA
;
A
#
# COMPACT_ATOMS: atom_id res chain seq x y z
N MET A 1 21.39 -2.11 63.77
CA MET A 1 20.09 -1.89 63.09
C MET A 1 20.40 -1.16 61.80
N GLY A 2 20.44 -1.88 60.68
CA GLY A 2 20.81 -1.35 59.37
C GLY A 2 19.58 -1.09 58.51
N LEU A 3 19.61 0.01 57.76
CA LEU A 3 18.68 0.29 56.67
C LEU A 3 19.52 0.80 55.49
N ALA A 4 19.94 -0.12 54.63
CA ALA A 4 20.50 0.19 53.32
C ALA A 4 19.33 0.33 52.35
N GLY A 5 19.05 1.56 51.92
CA GLY A 5 18.03 1.85 50.90
C GLY A 5 18.52 1.40 49.53
N LEU A 6 17.87 0.37 48.98
CA LEU A 6 17.99 -0.03 47.58
C LEU A 6 17.26 1.01 46.72
N LEU A 7 18.01 1.82 45.98
CA LEU A 7 17.51 2.61 44.86
C LEU A 7 17.08 1.64 43.76
N GLY A 8 15.78 1.41 43.67
CA GLY A 8 15.16 0.67 42.58
C GLY A 8 15.36 1.43 41.27
N ILE A 9 16.11 0.82 40.37
CA ILE A 9 16.29 1.28 38.99
C ILE A 9 14.93 1.09 38.30
N ALA A 10 14.28 2.19 37.92
CA ALA A 10 13.05 2.11 37.14
C ALA A 10 13.38 1.53 35.75
N PRO A 11 12.62 0.55 35.24
CA PRO A 11 12.78 0.13 33.85
C PRO A 11 12.28 1.27 32.96
N VAL A 12 13.13 1.75 32.07
CA VAL A 12 12.71 2.57 30.93
C VAL A 12 11.98 1.63 29.96
N ALA A 13 10.68 1.44 30.17
CA ALA A 13 9.77 1.00 29.13
C ALA A 13 9.29 2.27 28.42
N ARG A 14 9.40 2.41 27.10
CA ARG A 14 8.75 1.56 26.10
C ARG A 14 9.44 1.77 24.76
N ALA A 15 10.16 0.78 24.26
CA ALA A 15 10.36 0.69 22.82
C ALA A 15 8.96 0.45 22.23
N GLU A 16 8.48 1.39 21.41
CA GLU A 16 7.33 1.08 20.56
C GLU A 16 7.69 -0.19 19.78
N PRO A 17 6.76 -1.17 19.67
CA PRO A 17 7.05 -2.38 18.92
C PRO A 17 7.45 -1.95 17.51
N ALA A 18 8.67 -2.32 17.11
CA ALA A 18 9.19 -2.02 15.79
C ALA A 18 8.16 -2.44 14.74
N THR A 19 7.87 -1.57 13.78
CA THR A 19 7.01 -1.88 12.64
C THR A 19 7.46 -3.23 12.05
N PRO A 20 6.58 -4.24 11.90
CA PRO A 20 7.01 -5.53 11.40
C PRO A 20 7.28 -5.49 9.90
N THR A 21 8.27 -6.26 9.43
CA THR A 21 8.43 -6.53 8.00
C THR A 21 7.28 -7.40 7.51
N MET A 22 6.77 -7.11 6.32
CA MET A 22 5.68 -7.86 5.71
C MET A 22 6.23 -9.06 4.93
N PRO A 23 5.55 -10.23 4.97
CA PRO A 23 5.96 -11.38 4.17
C PRO A 23 5.81 -11.08 2.68
N VAL A 24 6.65 -11.70 1.85
CA VAL A 24 6.49 -11.66 0.38
C VAL A 24 5.17 -12.33 0.02
N PHE A 25 4.36 -11.66 -0.79
CA PHE A 25 3.10 -12.22 -1.28
C PHE A 25 3.33 -13.14 -2.47
N THR A 26 2.74 -14.33 -2.42
CA THR A 26 2.75 -15.30 -3.52
C THR A 26 1.31 -15.53 -3.98
N PRO A 27 0.98 -15.28 -5.26
CA PRO A 27 -0.34 -15.57 -5.79
C PRO A 27 -0.71 -17.04 -5.70
N TYR A 28 -2.01 -17.31 -5.67
CA TYR A 28 -2.54 -18.66 -5.55
C TYR A 28 -3.72 -18.89 -6.52
N PRO A 29 -4.07 -20.15 -6.83
CA PRO A 29 -5.23 -20.43 -7.66
C PRO A 29 -6.52 -19.88 -7.02
N SER A 30 -7.34 -19.21 -7.83
CA SER A 30 -8.60 -18.61 -7.38
C SER A 30 -9.65 -18.64 -8.49
N ASN A 31 -10.91 -18.69 -8.08
CA ASN A 31 -12.07 -18.68 -8.97
C ASN A 31 -12.54 -17.27 -9.32
N TRP A 32 -11.81 -16.24 -8.89
CA TRP A 32 -12.12 -14.86 -9.27
C TRP A 32 -12.20 -14.69 -10.78
N SER A 33 -13.18 -13.91 -11.19
CA SER A 33 -13.42 -13.51 -12.57
C SER A 33 -13.85 -12.05 -12.61
N PRO A 34 -13.57 -11.33 -13.71
CA PRO A 34 -13.88 -9.90 -13.78
C PRO A 34 -15.39 -9.63 -13.73
N ASN A 35 -15.76 -8.50 -13.15
CA ASN A 35 -17.14 -8.04 -13.15
C ASN A 35 -17.48 -7.30 -14.47
N TYR A 36 -18.15 -8.00 -15.38
CA TYR A 36 -18.64 -7.42 -16.65
C TYR A 36 -20.04 -6.81 -16.57
N THR A 37 -20.66 -6.71 -15.39
CA THR A 37 -22.01 -6.15 -15.26
C THR A 37 -22.03 -4.62 -15.25
N VAL A 38 -20.89 -3.99 -14.95
CA VAL A 38 -20.75 -2.55 -14.83
C VAL A 38 -20.49 -1.93 -16.22
N PHE A 39 -21.23 -0.89 -16.57
CA PHE A 39 -20.96 -0.11 -17.78
C PHE A 39 -19.69 0.76 -17.59
N PRO A 40 -18.79 0.88 -18.57
CA PRO A 40 -18.89 0.32 -19.93
C PRO A 40 -18.27 -1.07 -20.07
N TYR A 41 -17.74 -1.70 -19.02
CA TYR A 41 -16.96 -2.94 -19.10
C TYR A 41 -17.70 -4.11 -19.76
N ASN A 42 -19.03 -4.13 -19.70
CA ASN A 42 -19.86 -5.04 -20.48
C ASN A 42 -19.63 -4.97 -22.01
N LEU A 43 -19.24 -3.82 -22.54
CA LEU A 43 -18.96 -3.61 -23.97
C LEU A 43 -17.52 -3.97 -24.36
N TRP A 44 -16.59 -3.96 -23.40
CA TRP A 44 -15.15 -4.09 -23.65
C TRP A 44 -14.62 -5.50 -23.35
N GLN A 45 -15.45 -6.41 -22.85
CA GLN A 45 -15.08 -7.79 -22.52
C GLN A 45 -14.33 -8.50 -23.65
N ILE A 46 -14.71 -8.31 -24.91
CA ILE A 46 -14.06 -8.93 -26.08
C ILE A 46 -12.59 -8.53 -26.26
N ARG A 47 -12.17 -7.42 -25.64
CA ARG A 47 -10.81 -6.87 -25.72
C ARG A 47 -9.95 -7.24 -24.52
N VAL A 48 -10.53 -7.90 -23.51
CA VAL A 48 -9.81 -8.30 -22.30
C VAL A 48 -8.92 -9.50 -22.61
N THR A 49 -7.66 -9.40 -22.23
CA THR A 49 -6.68 -10.48 -22.41
C THR A 49 -6.60 -11.38 -21.18
N PRO A 50 -6.20 -12.66 -21.34
CA PRO A 50 -5.93 -13.52 -20.18
C PRO A 50 -4.89 -12.93 -19.22
N GLN A 51 -3.91 -12.19 -19.73
CA GLN A 51 -2.88 -11.52 -18.93
C GLN A 51 -3.49 -10.44 -18.02
N GLN A 52 -4.46 -9.67 -18.52
CA GLN A 52 -5.18 -8.67 -17.72
C GLN A 52 -6.01 -9.33 -16.61
N ILE A 53 -6.70 -10.42 -16.93
CA ILE A 53 -7.47 -11.19 -15.94
C ILE A 53 -6.55 -11.70 -14.84
N THR A 54 -5.39 -12.27 -15.20
CA THR A 54 -4.41 -12.71 -14.20
C THR A 54 -3.87 -11.55 -13.39
N ALA A 55 -3.51 -10.43 -14.03
CA ALA A 55 -2.97 -9.26 -13.35
C ALA A 55 -3.95 -8.74 -12.27
N GLU A 56 -5.23 -8.55 -12.62
CA GLU A 56 -6.22 -8.06 -11.67
C GLU A 56 -6.53 -9.07 -10.57
N ARG A 57 -6.66 -10.36 -10.90
CA ARG A 57 -6.83 -11.42 -9.90
C ARG A 57 -5.74 -11.36 -8.84
N GLU A 58 -4.49 -11.38 -9.27
CA GLU A 58 -3.34 -11.42 -8.36
C GLU A 58 -3.18 -10.11 -7.58
N SER A 59 -3.47 -8.96 -8.20
CA SER A 59 -3.57 -7.68 -7.51
C SER A 59 -4.65 -7.69 -6.43
N CYS A 60 -5.82 -8.28 -6.72
CA CYS A 60 -6.89 -8.44 -5.74
C CYS A 60 -6.54 -9.40 -4.60
N GLN A 61 -5.84 -10.50 -4.89
CA GLN A 61 -5.36 -11.41 -3.85
C GLN A 61 -4.38 -10.73 -2.90
N TRP A 62 -3.42 -9.99 -3.46
CA TRP A 62 -2.51 -9.16 -2.66
C TRP A 62 -3.29 -8.12 -1.84
N PHE A 63 -4.25 -7.45 -2.46
CA PHE A 63 -5.05 -6.43 -1.79
C PHE A 63 -5.81 -6.99 -0.59
N ASN A 64 -6.48 -8.12 -0.77
CA ASN A 64 -7.21 -8.81 0.30
C ASN A 64 -6.28 -9.30 1.42
N ALA A 65 -5.04 -9.68 1.10
CA ALA A 65 -4.11 -10.26 2.06
C ALA A 65 -3.25 -9.22 2.81
N GLN A 66 -2.87 -8.12 2.16
CA GLN A 66 -1.77 -7.26 2.63
C GLN A 66 -2.11 -5.78 2.69
N TYR A 67 -3.12 -5.28 1.98
CA TYR A 67 -3.35 -3.83 1.88
C TYR A 67 -3.59 -3.17 3.24
N ASP A 68 -4.45 -3.77 4.07
CA ASP A 68 -4.83 -3.17 5.36
C ASP A 68 -3.67 -3.09 6.34
N GLU A 69 -2.86 -4.15 6.40
CA GLU A 69 -1.65 -4.17 7.22
C GLU A 69 -0.63 -3.14 6.71
N LEU A 70 -0.38 -3.07 5.41
CA LEU A 70 0.52 -2.06 4.84
C LEU A 70 0.05 -0.65 5.19
N MET A 71 -1.23 -0.35 4.96
CA MET A 71 -1.76 0.98 5.22
C MET A 71 -1.78 1.32 6.71
N TYR A 72 -2.04 0.35 7.59
CA TYR A 72 -1.92 0.54 9.03
C TYR A 72 -0.51 0.99 9.42
N GLN A 73 0.52 0.34 8.89
CA GLN A 73 1.92 0.74 9.13
C GLN A 73 2.24 2.13 8.57
N VAL A 74 1.74 2.45 7.37
CA VAL A 74 1.92 3.76 6.72
C VAL A 74 1.30 4.89 7.55
N TYR A 75 0.06 4.71 8.02
CA TYR A 75 -0.59 5.69 8.91
C TYR A 75 0.13 5.79 10.26
N GLY A 76 0.52 4.65 10.83
CA GLY A 76 1.26 4.58 12.09
C GLY A 76 2.56 5.38 12.01
N PHE A 77 3.34 5.19 10.96
CA PHE A 77 4.59 5.93 10.75
C PHE A 77 4.34 7.42 10.52
N GLN A 78 3.35 7.80 9.70
CA GLN A 78 3.03 9.21 9.46
C GLN A 78 2.66 9.93 10.77
N ARG A 79 1.85 9.28 11.61
CA ARG A 79 1.48 9.81 12.92
C ARG A 79 2.70 9.90 13.84
N PHE A 80 3.48 8.83 13.94
CA PHE A 80 4.69 8.79 14.77
C PHE A 80 5.68 9.90 14.41
N LEU A 81 5.95 10.10 13.12
CA LEU A 81 6.82 11.19 12.66
C LEU A 81 6.25 12.57 13.04
N GLY A 82 4.94 12.77 12.90
CA GLY A 82 4.27 14.01 13.30
C GLY A 82 4.33 14.26 14.82
N ASP A 83 4.16 13.21 15.63
CA ASP A 83 4.28 13.27 17.10
C ASP A 83 5.73 13.60 17.53
N GLN A 84 6.73 13.24 16.70
CA GLN A 84 8.13 13.66 16.85
C GLN A 84 8.45 15.00 16.18
N HIS A 85 7.44 15.81 15.81
CA HIS A 85 7.60 17.12 15.15
C HIS A 85 8.46 17.07 13.88
N ASP A 86 8.31 16.01 13.09
CA ASP A 86 9.07 15.76 11.85
C ASP A 86 10.59 15.60 12.07
N VAL A 87 11.04 15.35 13.30
CA VAL A 87 12.45 15.15 13.63
C VAL A 87 12.88 13.71 13.32
N TRP A 88 13.47 13.50 12.14
CA TRP A 88 13.93 12.18 11.68
C TRP A 88 15.06 11.55 12.52
N SER A 89 15.81 12.37 13.25
CA SER A 89 16.84 11.92 14.18
C SER A 89 16.29 11.52 15.55
N ALA A 90 15.00 11.70 15.81
CA ALA A 90 14.39 11.25 17.05
C ALA A 90 14.47 9.71 17.15
N PRO A 91 14.58 9.15 18.37
CA PRO A 91 14.72 7.71 18.56
C PRO A 91 13.64 6.91 17.81
N GLY A 92 14.05 5.89 17.06
CA GLY A 92 13.14 4.98 16.34
C GLY A 92 12.57 5.49 15.01
N VAL A 93 12.56 6.81 14.75
CA VAL A 93 11.93 7.38 13.53
C VAL A 93 12.55 6.86 12.24
N THR A 94 13.88 6.92 12.14
CA THR A 94 14.58 6.45 10.94
C THR A 94 14.40 4.93 10.73
N GLU A 95 14.42 4.14 11.79
CA GLU A 95 14.24 2.68 11.70
C GLU A 95 12.82 2.31 11.24
N ALA A 96 11.80 2.89 11.90
CA ALA A 96 10.41 2.68 11.52
C ALA A 96 10.14 3.11 10.08
N GLY A 97 10.66 4.28 9.68
CA GLY A 97 10.54 4.78 8.30
C GLY A 97 11.18 3.84 7.29
N ASN A 98 12.38 3.33 7.56
CA ASN A 98 13.06 2.38 6.67
C ASN A 98 12.25 1.09 6.48
N ILE A 99 11.63 0.56 7.53
CA ILE A 99 10.82 -0.66 7.44
C ILE A 99 9.54 -0.40 6.62
N VAL A 100 8.85 0.71 6.87
CA VAL A 100 7.66 1.09 6.10
C VAL A 100 8.01 1.30 4.62
N ALA A 101 9.13 1.98 4.32
CA ALA A 101 9.60 2.15 2.95
C ALA A 101 9.89 0.79 2.28
N ALA A 102 10.52 -0.15 2.99
CA ALA A 102 10.79 -1.49 2.46
C ALA A 102 9.50 -2.27 2.17
N ASN A 103 8.50 -2.21 3.06
CA ASN A 103 7.22 -2.87 2.85
C ASN A 103 6.42 -2.24 1.69
N LEU A 104 6.49 -0.90 1.54
CA LEU A 104 5.93 -0.19 0.39
C LEU A 104 6.62 -0.58 -0.91
N ASP A 105 7.95 -0.67 -0.92
CA ASP A 105 8.74 -1.07 -2.09
C ASP A 105 8.40 -2.51 -2.51
N GLN A 106 8.31 -3.44 -1.55
CA GLN A 106 7.94 -4.83 -1.82
C GLN A 106 6.54 -4.92 -2.44
N SER A 107 5.58 -4.19 -1.87
CA SER A 107 4.20 -4.14 -2.34
C SER A 107 4.11 -3.50 -3.73
N ALA A 108 4.84 -2.40 -3.94
CA ALA A 108 4.90 -1.72 -5.22
C ALA A 108 5.57 -2.59 -6.29
N ALA A 109 6.64 -3.31 -5.96
CA ALA A 109 7.32 -4.23 -6.88
C ALA A 109 6.41 -5.41 -7.28
N PHE A 110 5.60 -5.92 -6.35
CA PHE A 110 4.60 -6.92 -6.68
C PHE A 110 3.53 -6.36 -7.62
N LEU A 111 3.02 -5.16 -7.34
CA LEU A 111 1.95 -4.56 -8.14
C LEU A 111 2.42 -4.01 -9.49
N ASP A 112 3.69 -3.60 -9.62
CA ASP A 112 4.22 -2.90 -10.80
C ASP A 112 3.89 -3.54 -12.17
N PRO A 113 4.25 -4.82 -12.44
CA PRO A 113 3.93 -5.43 -13.73
C PRO A 113 2.41 -5.59 -13.95
N ARG A 114 1.64 -5.73 -12.86
CA ARG A 114 0.18 -5.93 -12.91
C ARG A 114 -0.53 -4.60 -13.17
N ALA A 115 -0.14 -3.55 -12.46
CA ALA A 115 -0.59 -2.18 -12.64
C ALA A 115 -0.40 -1.71 -14.09
N HIS A 116 0.79 -1.92 -14.66
CA HIS A 116 1.07 -1.55 -16.06
C HIS A 116 0.33 -2.42 -17.08
N THR A 117 -0.04 -3.66 -16.71
CA THR A 117 -0.90 -4.50 -17.56
C THR A 117 -2.35 -4.02 -17.56
N LEU A 118 -2.80 -3.46 -16.43
CA LEU A 118 -4.18 -3.01 -16.21
C LEU A 118 -4.45 -1.56 -16.62
N PHE A 119 -3.41 -0.79 -16.94
CA PHE A 119 -3.53 0.61 -17.31
C PHE A 119 -2.94 0.85 -18.69
N ILE A 120 -3.81 1.19 -19.64
CA ILE A 120 -3.44 1.37 -21.04
C ILE A 120 -3.51 2.85 -21.38
N ILE A 121 -2.43 3.34 -22.00
CA ILE A 121 -2.38 4.65 -22.62
C ILE A 121 -2.44 4.43 -24.13
N ASN A 122 -3.53 4.88 -24.76
CA ASN A 122 -3.62 4.87 -26.22
C ASN A 122 -2.80 6.03 -26.79
N TYR A 123 -2.13 5.76 -27.91
CA TYR A 123 -1.43 6.78 -28.70
C TYR A 123 -2.07 6.89 -30.08
N PRO A 124 -2.19 8.11 -30.65
CA PRO A 124 -1.59 9.37 -30.19
C PRO A 124 -2.45 10.22 -29.24
N ASP A 125 -3.68 9.83 -28.94
CA ASP A 125 -4.67 10.63 -28.20
C ASP A 125 -4.43 10.70 -26.69
N GLN A 126 -3.50 9.90 -26.16
CA GLN A 126 -3.14 9.81 -24.74
C GLN A 126 -4.33 9.42 -23.84
N SER A 127 -5.35 8.76 -24.40
CA SER A 127 -6.49 8.29 -23.62
C SER A 127 -6.05 7.18 -22.67
N GLU A 128 -6.23 7.42 -21.38
CA GLU A 128 -5.98 6.47 -20.31
C GLU A 128 -7.24 5.65 -20.04
N TYR A 129 -7.13 4.32 -20.07
CA TYR A 129 -8.22 3.46 -19.66
C TYR A 129 -7.71 2.17 -19.02
N SER A 130 -8.59 1.55 -18.23
CA SER A 130 -8.43 0.15 -17.86
C SER A 130 -9.45 -0.70 -18.60
N PRO A 131 -9.06 -1.84 -19.19
CA PRO A 131 -9.98 -2.76 -19.84
C PRO A 131 -10.87 -3.51 -18.83
N LEU A 132 -10.49 -3.50 -17.55
CA LEU A 132 -11.19 -4.16 -16.46
C LEU A 132 -11.65 -3.17 -15.39
N PHE A 133 -12.77 -3.49 -14.75
CA PHE A 133 -13.41 -2.64 -13.75
C PHE A 133 -12.46 -2.42 -12.57
N HIS A 134 -12.04 -1.17 -12.33
CA HIS A 134 -11.06 -0.77 -11.31
C HIS A 134 -9.60 -1.20 -11.52
N GLY A 135 -9.22 -1.71 -12.69
CA GLY A 135 -7.80 -1.95 -12.99
C GLY A 135 -6.96 -0.66 -12.99
N ASP A 136 -7.55 0.50 -13.31
CA ASP A 136 -6.89 1.80 -13.21
C ASP A 136 -6.65 2.22 -11.75
N SER A 137 -7.55 1.82 -10.85
CA SER A 137 -7.44 2.10 -9.42
C SER A 137 -6.24 1.38 -8.83
N PHE A 138 -5.91 0.17 -9.30
CA PHE A 138 -4.67 -0.53 -8.94
C PHE A 138 -3.42 0.20 -9.41
N TYR A 139 -3.41 0.72 -10.64
CA TYR A 139 -2.30 1.53 -11.14
C TYR A 139 -2.10 2.80 -10.29
N ARG A 140 -3.18 3.52 -10.02
CA ARG A 140 -3.12 4.75 -9.23
C ARG A 140 -2.72 4.47 -7.78
N LEU A 141 -3.15 3.35 -7.19
CA LEU A 141 -2.72 2.90 -5.87
C LEU A 141 -1.24 2.56 -5.83
N TRP A 142 -0.77 1.74 -6.77
CA TRP A 142 0.66 1.40 -6.93
C TRP A 142 1.52 2.66 -7.01
N TYR A 143 1.10 3.63 -7.83
CA TYR A 143 1.83 4.88 -7.96
C TYR A 143 1.94 5.60 -6.61
N GLN A 144 0.86 5.66 -5.81
CA GLN A 144 0.96 6.27 -4.48
C GLN A 144 1.95 5.55 -3.56
N PHE A 145 2.05 4.21 -3.60
CA PHE A 145 3.04 3.50 -2.80
C PHE A 145 4.48 3.89 -3.16
N THR A 146 4.78 4.04 -4.46
CA THR A 146 6.11 4.53 -4.89
C THR A 146 6.39 5.94 -4.37
N GLN A 147 5.40 6.83 -4.40
CA GLN A 147 5.55 8.21 -3.93
C GLN A 147 5.69 8.30 -2.41
N ILE A 148 4.95 7.50 -1.65
CA ILE A 148 5.08 7.45 -0.19
C ILE A 148 6.48 6.93 0.18
N SER A 149 6.94 5.85 -0.44
CA SER A 149 8.28 5.29 -0.23
C SER A 149 9.38 6.32 -0.53
N ASP A 150 9.32 7.00 -1.69
CA ASP A 150 10.27 8.06 -2.06
C ASP A 150 10.34 9.16 -0.99
N LYS A 151 9.18 9.66 -0.55
CA LYS A 151 9.12 10.73 0.45
C LYS A 151 9.66 10.31 1.82
N ILE A 152 9.42 9.07 2.23
CA ILE A 152 10.01 8.49 3.44
C ILE A 152 11.54 8.41 3.32
N LYS A 153 12.06 7.88 2.20
CA LYS A 153 13.51 7.78 1.95
C LYS A 153 14.20 9.14 1.90
N ARG A 154 13.51 10.15 1.37
CA ARG A 154 13.96 11.55 1.34
C ARG A 154 13.75 12.30 2.65
N ARG A 155 13.19 11.63 3.66
CA ARG A 155 12.95 12.16 5.00
C ARG A 155 12.09 13.43 5.01
N LEU A 156 11.03 13.43 4.20
CA LEU A 156 10.11 14.57 4.15
C LEU A 156 9.21 14.62 5.40
N PRO A 157 8.65 15.80 5.72
CA PRO A 157 7.68 15.95 6.81
C PRO A 157 6.42 15.09 6.63
N ALA A 158 5.82 14.68 7.74
CA ALA A 158 4.61 13.86 7.81
C ALA A 158 3.45 14.45 6.98
N GLY A 159 3.29 15.78 6.97
CA GLY A 159 2.29 16.46 6.16
C GLY A 159 2.48 16.27 4.65
N GLN A 160 3.73 16.25 4.17
CA GLN A 160 4.02 16.02 2.75
C GLN A 160 3.83 14.55 2.36
N ILE A 161 4.17 13.62 3.26
CA ILE A 161 3.91 12.18 3.08
C ILE A 161 2.39 11.93 3.04
N ASN A 162 1.63 12.58 3.93
CA ASN A 162 0.19 12.42 4.05
C ASN A 162 -0.58 12.73 2.75
N ALA A 163 -0.10 13.64 1.88
CA ALA A 163 -0.75 13.93 0.60
C ALA A 163 -0.92 12.67 -0.28
N ASN A 164 0.10 11.80 -0.35
CA ASN A 164 0.01 10.56 -1.09
C ASN A 164 -0.71 9.46 -0.30
N ILE A 165 -0.60 9.44 1.03
CA ILE A 165 -1.35 8.51 1.89
C ILE A 165 -2.85 8.72 1.71
N ALA A 166 -3.32 9.97 1.76
CA ALA A 166 -4.73 10.31 1.56
C ALA A 166 -5.23 9.84 0.19
N THR A 167 -4.40 9.99 -0.84
CA THR A 167 -4.72 9.54 -2.19
C THR A 167 -4.72 8.00 -2.31
N ALA A 168 -3.78 7.31 -1.65
CA ALA A 168 -3.75 5.85 -1.58
C ALA A 168 -5.00 5.28 -0.88
N ASN A 169 -5.49 5.97 0.15
CA ASN A 169 -6.73 5.64 0.83
C ASN A 169 -7.94 5.75 -0.10
N VAL A 170 -8.01 6.79 -0.94
CA VAL A 170 -9.09 6.95 -1.92
C VAL A 170 -9.14 5.74 -2.85
N TYR A 171 -8.02 5.38 -3.48
CA TYR A 171 -8.01 4.24 -4.41
C TYR A 171 -8.22 2.89 -3.71
N GLY A 172 -7.71 2.70 -2.49
CA GLY A 172 -7.99 1.49 -1.73
C GLY A 172 -9.46 1.36 -1.35
N ARG A 173 -10.13 2.46 -0.95
CA ARG A 173 -11.58 2.44 -0.71
C ARG A 173 -12.36 2.16 -1.99
N VAL A 174 -11.97 2.75 -3.11
CA VAL A 174 -12.59 2.47 -4.42
C VAL A 174 -12.49 0.98 -4.77
N ILE A 175 -11.32 0.36 -4.60
CA ILE A 175 -11.13 -1.09 -4.83
C ILE A 175 -11.98 -1.91 -3.85
N ARG A 176 -11.99 -1.55 -2.57
CA ARG A 176 -12.73 -2.30 -1.55
C ARG A 176 -14.24 -2.21 -1.72
N ASP A 177 -14.75 -0.99 -1.78
CA ASP A 177 -16.18 -0.68 -1.71
C ASP A 177 -16.89 -1.07 -3.02
N SER A 178 -16.16 -1.16 -4.13
CA SER A 178 -16.70 -1.68 -5.40
C SER A 178 -16.93 -3.19 -5.41
N GLY A 179 -16.30 -3.92 -4.47
CA GLY A 179 -16.33 -5.39 -4.45
C GLY A 179 -15.58 -6.05 -5.61
N VAL A 180 -14.71 -5.32 -6.35
CA VAL A 180 -13.95 -5.88 -7.47
C VAL A 180 -13.13 -7.11 -7.07
N CYS A 181 -12.65 -7.17 -5.83
CA CYS A 181 -11.83 -8.27 -5.32
C CYS A 181 -12.58 -9.40 -4.62
N LEU A 182 -13.92 -9.41 -4.70
CA LEU A 182 -14.70 -10.51 -4.12
C LEU A 182 -14.41 -11.83 -4.85
N GLY A 183 -14.03 -12.84 -4.08
CA GLY A 183 -13.70 -14.18 -4.59
C GLY A 183 -12.27 -14.34 -5.10
N ALA A 184 -11.41 -13.32 -4.97
CA ALA A 184 -9.97 -13.37 -5.27
C ALA A 184 -9.20 -14.17 -4.25
#